data_AF-A0A7S4BUH5-F1
#
_entry.id   AF-A0A7S4BUH5-F1
#
_cell.length_a   1.000
_cell.length_b   1.000
_cell.length_c   1.000
_cell.angle_alpha   90.00
_cell.angle_beta   90.00
_cell.angle_gamma   90.00
#
_symmetry.space_group_name_H-M   'P 1'
#
loop_
_entity.id
_entity.type
_entity.pdbx_description
1 polymer ?
#
loop_
_entity_poly.entity_id
_entity_poly.type
_entity_poly.pdbx_seq_one_letter_code
_entity_poly.pdbx_strand_id
1 'polypeptide(L)'
;GSGGGGGGARCGLAACTSHVLNTLAHGYSCSDRIDYLLRTGRSPTERDACATVAAEFVSECGACADLHPQQNPTAKATLPAARIVWAPAGNRQGACRRAGGGAGRFDEHWGVASGAACRSKCAELPECVAYEFGNFKTYTKCEVHYDQITYAQPTVPGVECFVKKVV
;
A
#
# COMPACT_ATOMS: atom_id res chain seq x y z
N GLY A 1 44.03 21.74 -15.04
CA GLY A 1 43.16 22.70 -14.35
C GLY A 1 41.74 22.20 -14.45
N SER A 2 41.16 21.77 -13.33
CA SER A 2 39.79 21.27 -13.25
C SER A 2 38.82 22.45 -13.28
N GLY A 3 37.84 22.42 -14.18
CA GLY A 3 36.82 23.46 -14.33
C GLY A 3 35.41 22.88 -14.27
N GLY A 4 34.47 23.70 -13.80
CA GLY A 4 33.04 23.57 -14.09
C GLY A 4 32.18 23.12 -12.91
N GLY A 5 31.55 24.09 -12.23
CA GLY A 5 30.63 23.86 -11.12
C GLY A 5 29.28 23.26 -11.52
N GLY A 6 28.76 22.44 -10.61
CA GLY A 6 27.38 21.99 -10.54
C GLY A 6 27.13 21.47 -9.13
N GLY A 7 26.61 22.31 -8.24
CA GLY A 7 26.18 21.93 -6.90
C GLY A 7 24.96 21.01 -6.97
N GLY A 8 25.18 19.75 -7.32
CA GLY A 8 24.16 18.71 -7.28
C GLY A 8 23.87 18.37 -5.84
N ALA A 9 22.75 18.85 -5.31
CA ALA A 9 22.26 18.44 -4.01
C ALA A 9 22.18 16.90 -3.96
N ARG A 10 22.64 16.31 -2.86
CA ARG A 10 22.53 14.86 -2.60
C ARG A 10 21.06 14.44 -2.78
N CYS A 11 20.83 13.22 -3.25
CA CYS A 11 19.49 12.69 -3.58
C CYS A 11 18.85 13.30 -4.85
N GLY A 12 19.51 14.28 -5.49
CA GLY A 12 18.94 15.03 -6.62
C GLY A 12 17.76 15.92 -6.21
N LEU A 13 17.69 16.32 -4.94
CA LEU A 13 16.59 17.08 -4.36
C LEU A 13 17.09 18.39 -3.75
N ALA A 14 16.55 19.51 -4.19
CA ALA A 14 16.88 20.82 -3.63
C ALA A 14 16.55 20.93 -2.13
N ALA A 15 15.52 20.19 -1.68
CA ALA A 15 15.10 20.16 -0.28
C ALA A 15 16.07 19.35 0.62
N CYS A 16 16.82 18.41 0.04
CA CYS A 16 17.85 17.65 0.76
C CYS A 16 19.16 18.46 0.86
N THR A 17 19.09 19.58 1.58
CA THR A 17 20.22 20.49 1.77
C THR A 17 21.30 19.86 2.65
N SER A 18 22.53 20.41 2.60
CA SER A 18 23.61 20.01 3.50
C SER A 18 23.24 20.15 4.98
N HIS A 19 22.34 21.06 5.33
CA HIS A 19 21.86 21.18 6.71
C HIS A 19 21.06 19.94 7.12
N VAL A 20 20.10 19.52 6.30
CA VAL A 20 19.29 18.32 6.52
C VAL A 20 20.17 17.07 6.58
N LEU A 21 21.15 16.96 5.67
CA LEU A 21 22.07 15.82 5.64
C LEU A 21 22.88 15.68 6.94
N ASN A 22 23.28 16.80 7.53
CA ASN A 22 24.06 16.84 8.77
C ASN A 22 23.20 16.75 10.05
N THR A 23 21.87 16.78 9.94
CA THR A 23 20.98 16.62 11.10
C THR A 23 21.18 15.24 11.72
N LEU A 24 21.38 15.19 13.04
CA LEU A 24 21.52 13.95 13.78
C LEU A 24 20.14 13.34 14.06
N ALA A 25 19.93 12.13 13.58
CA ALA A 25 18.77 11.30 13.87
C ALA A 25 19.23 10.07 14.65
N HIS A 26 18.77 9.93 15.90
CA HIS A 26 19.07 8.77 16.76
C HIS A 26 20.56 8.40 16.86
N GLY A 27 21.47 9.38 16.78
CA GLY A 27 22.91 9.20 17.00
C GLY A 27 23.78 9.11 15.75
N TYR A 28 23.22 9.29 14.55
CA TYR A 28 23.98 9.40 13.29
C TYR A 28 23.36 10.46 12.38
N SER A 29 24.14 11.01 11.44
CA SER A 29 23.58 12.00 10.50
C SER A 29 22.70 11.33 9.44
N CYS A 30 21.76 12.08 8.86
CA CYS A 30 20.98 11.60 7.72
C CYS A 30 21.91 11.11 6.58
N SER A 31 23.02 11.82 6.32
CA SER A 31 24.05 11.37 5.37
C SER A 31 24.69 10.04 5.74
N ASP A 32 25.04 9.82 7.00
CA ASP A 32 25.70 8.58 7.43
C ASP A 32 24.79 7.37 7.23
N ARG A 33 23.49 7.53 7.46
CA ARG A 33 22.51 6.48 7.22
C ARG A 33 22.33 6.20 5.72
N ILE A 34 22.30 7.23 4.90
CA ILE A 34 22.26 7.10 3.43
C ILE A 34 23.49 6.35 2.94
N ASP A 35 24.69 6.75 3.39
CA ASP A 35 25.96 6.09 3.05
C ASP A 35 25.98 4.63 3.50
N TYR A 36 25.45 4.34 4.68
CA TYR A 36 25.33 2.97 5.18
C TYR A 36 24.44 2.10 4.28
N LEU A 37 23.27 2.60 3.86
CA LEU A 37 22.34 1.86 3.00
C LEU A 37 22.96 1.55 1.63
N LEU A 38 23.70 2.50 1.05
CA LEU A 38 24.41 2.31 -0.22
C LEU A 38 25.55 1.30 -0.07
N ARG A 39 26.41 1.47 0.93
CA ARG A 39 27.58 0.61 1.15
C ARG A 39 27.21 -0.83 1.47
N THR A 40 26.10 -1.06 2.15
CA THR A 40 25.63 -2.40 2.51
C THR A 40 24.77 -3.06 1.42
N GLY A 41 24.51 -2.36 0.31
CA GLY A 41 23.61 -2.85 -0.74
C GLY A 41 22.16 -2.97 -0.30
N ARG A 42 21.78 -2.35 0.83
CA ARG A 42 20.40 -2.31 1.34
C ARG A 42 19.55 -1.29 0.59
N SER A 43 20.17 -0.41 -0.18
CA SER A 43 19.51 0.47 -1.15
C SER A 43 20.20 0.36 -2.51
N PRO A 44 19.42 0.24 -3.62
CA PRO A 44 19.99 0.13 -4.95
C PRO A 44 20.48 1.47 -5.53
N THR A 45 19.96 2.61 -5.05
CA THR A 45 20.39 3.95 -5.50
C THR A 45 20.47 4.95 -4.36
N GLU A 46 21.22 6.04 -4.57
CA GLU A 46 21.32 7.15 -3.60
C GLU A 46 19.94 7.75 -3.32
N ARG A 47 19.11 7.95 -4.34
CA ARG A 47 17.76 8.48 -4.19
C ARG A 47 16.87 7.57 -3.33
N ASP A 48 16.94 6.26 -3.55
CA ASP A 48 16.17 5.29 -2.75
C ASP A 48 16.66 5.24 -1.30
N ALA A 49 17.97 5.44 -1.08
CA ALA A 49 18.54 5.52 0.25
C ALA A 49 18.01 6.78 0.96
N CYS A 50 17.97 7.91 0.28
CA CYS A 50 17.42 9.16 0.81
C CYS A 50 15.93 9.05 1.17
N ALA A 51 15.12 8.45 0.30
CA ALA A 51 13.70 8.21 0.57
C ALA A 51 13.51 7.28 1.78
N THR A 52 14.34 6.25 1.91
CA THR A 52 14.33 5.33 3.06
C THR A 52 14.64 6.08 4.36
N VAL A 53 15.71 6.87 4.38
CA VAL A 53 16.13 7.63 5.58
C VAL A 53 15.11 8.70 5.96
N ALA A 54 14.52 9.38 4.97
CA ALA A 54 13.46 10.35 5.20
C ALA A 54 12.18 9.73 5.79
N ALA A 55 11.90 8.46 5.48
CA ALA A 55 10.80 7.70 6.08
C ALA A 55 11.15 7.13 7.47
N GLU A 56 12.41 6.74 7.70
CA GLU A 56 12.88 6.29 9.03
C GLU A 56 12.90 7.43 10.05
N PHE A 57 13.24 8.65 9.62
CA PHE A 57 13.43 9.83 10.49
C PHE A 57 12.73 11.06 9.91
N VAL A 58 11.40 11.05 9.95
CA VAL A 58 10.56 12.07 9.29
C VAL A 58 10.87 13.49 9.78
N SER A 59 11.07 13.69 11.07
CA SER A 59 11.34 15.01 11.67
C SER A 59 12.70 15.58 11.27
N GLU A 60 13.73 14.75 11.20
CA GLU A 60 15.12 15.14 11.01
C GLU A 60 15.52 15.12 9.53
N CYS A 61 15.12 14.07 8.82
CA CYS A 61 15.56 13.76 7.46
C CYS A 61 14.44 13.89 6.42
N GLY A 62 13.22 14.20 6.83
CA GLY A 62 12.03 14.22 5.96
C GLY A 62 12.15 15.13 4.74
N ALA A 63 12.95 16.19 4.80
CA ALA A 63 13.20 17.06 3.65
C ALA A 63 14.04 16.40 2.53
N CYS A 64 14.64 15.23 2.80
CA CYS A 64 15.26 14.37 1.79
C CYS A 64 14.30 13.36 1.17
N ALA A 65 13.02 13.35 1.58
CA ALA A 65 11.99 12.66 0.83
C ALA A 65 11.79 13.42 -0.49
N ASP A 66 11.90 12.69 -1.61
CA ASP A 66 11.40 13.22 -2.86
C ASP A 66 9.90 13.44 -2.66
N LEU A 67 9.45 14.71 -2.55
CA LEU A 67 8.03 15.04 -2.60
C LEU A 67 7.47 14.84 -4.03
N HIS A 68 8.05 13.93 -4.81
CA HIS A 68 7.33 13.32 -5.90
C HIS A 68 6.13 12.57 -5.29
N PRO A 69 4.89 12.86 -5.72
CA PRO A 69 3.78 12.02 -5.33
C PRO A 69 4.03 10.61 -5.88
N GLN A 70 4.45 9.70 -4.99
CA GLN A 70 4.47 8.25 -5.13
C GLN A 70 5.29 7.71 -6.31
N GLN A 71 6.50 7.16 -6.08
CA GLN A 71 6.96 5.87 -6.64
C GLN A 71 8.04 5.23 -5.76
N ASN A 72 7.69 4.09 -5.16
CA ASN A 72 8.60 3.15 -4.50
C ASN A 72 9.09 2.14 -5.56
N PRO A 73 10.37 2.12 -5.98
CA PRO A 73 10.84 1.31 -7.12
C PRO A 73 11.10 -0.18 -6.80
N THR A 74 10.61 -0.73 -5.68
CA THR A 74 10.69 -2.18 -5.41
C THR A 74 9.38 -2.95 -5.65
N ALA A 75 8.32 -2.33 -6.17
CA ALA A 75 7.18 -3.08 -6.67
C ALA A 75 7.37 -3.48 -8.14
N LYS A 76 8.18 -4.52 -8.37
CA LYS A 76 8.26 -5.19 -9.67
C LYS A 76 6.97 -5.98 -9.90
N ALA A 77 5.99 -5.39 -10.60
CA ALA A 77 5.14 -6.06 -11.58
C ALA A 77 4.13 -5.05 -12.16
N THR A 78 4.49 -4.41 -13.26
CA THR A 78 3.51 -4.12 -14.31
C THR A 78 3.13 -5.47 -14.94
N LEU A 79 2.20 -6.18 -14.30
CA LEU A 79 1.22 -6.91 -15.09
C LEU A 79 0.42 -5.84 -15.87
N PRO A 80 -0.13 -6.14 -17.07
CA PRO A 80 -1.06 -5.20 -17.69
C PRO A 80 -2.12 -4.83 -16.65
N ALA A 81 -2.69 -3.63 -16.73
CA ALA A 81 -3.80 -3.22 -15.89
C ALA A 81 -4.94 -4.25 -16.04
N ALA A 82 -4.84 -5.32 -15.26
CA ALA A 82 -5.79 -6.38 -15.10
C ALA A 82 -7.08 -5.62 -14.83
N ARG A 83 -8.02 -5.68 -15.77
CA ARG A 83 -9.23 -4.91 -15.61
C ARG A 83 -9.97 -5.60 -14.50
N ILE A 84 -9.90 -5.05 -13.29
CA ILE A 84 -10.58 -5.64 -12.15
C ILE A 84 -12.09 -5.44 -12.37
N VAL A 85 -12.78 -6.55 -12.59
CA VAL A 85 -14.24 -6.62 -12.66
C VAL A 85 -14.73 -7.27 -11.37
N TRP A 86 -15.65 -6.60 -10.68
CA TRP A 86 -16.30 -7.16 -9.49
C TRP A 86 -17.58 -7.86 -9.90
N ALA A 87 -17.63 -9.16 -9.70
CA ALA A 87 -18.80 -9.97 -10.00
C ALA A 87 -19.48 -10.39 -8.69
N PRO A 88 -20.82 -10.40 -8.63
CA PRO A 88 -21.52 -10.96 -7.48
C PRO A 88 -21.16 -12.43 -7.30
N ALA A 89 -20.98 -12.87 -6.04
CA ALA A 89 -20.83 -14.28 -5.72
C ALA A 89 -22.20 -14.96 -5.78
N GLY A 90 -22.54 -15.59 -6.91
CA GLY A 90 -23.88 -16.13 -7.12
C GLY A 90 -24.94 -15.02 -7.16
N ASN A 91 -25.92 -15.07 -6.25
CA ASN A 91 -26.98 -14.06 -6.15
C ASN A 91 -26.57 -12.79 -5.40
N ARG A 92 -25.30 -12.64 -4.99
CA ARG A 92 -24.75 -11.51 -4.20
C ARG A 92 -25.20 -11.47 -2.75
N GLN A 93 -26.45 -11.81 -2.43
CA GLN A 93 -26.98 -11.62 -1.07
C GLN A 93 -26.39 -12.61 -0.07
N GLY A 94 -25.83 -12.06 1.01
CA GLY A 94 -25.33 -12.79 2.17
C GLY A 94 -23.81 -12.98 2.19
N ALA A 95 -23.36 -13.76 3.16
CA ALA A 95 -21.95 -13.83 3.54
C ALA A 95 -21.10 -14.58 2.50
N CYS A 96 -19.89 -14.11 2.23
CA CYS A 96 -18.93 -14.75 1.34
C CYS A 96 -18.46 -16.10 1.92
N ARG A 97 -18.60 -17.17 1.12
CA ARG A 97 -18.17 -18.52 1.49
C ARG A 97 -17.26 -19.16 0.44
N ARG A 98 -16.28 -19.91 0.93
CA ARG A 98 -15.47 -20.86 0.16
C ARG A 98 -16.30 -22.08 -0.25
N ALA A 99 -15.77 -22.87 -1.17
CA ALA A 99 -16.25 -24.24 -1.39
C ALA A 99 -16.24 -25.02 -0.06
N GLY A 100 -17.34 -25.70 0.27
CA GLY A 100 -17.51 -26.40 1.55
C GLY A 100 -18.07 -25.54 2.70
N GLY A 101 -18.30 -24.23 2.49
CA GLY A 101 -19.16 -23.39 3.34
C GLY A 101 -18.50 -22.63 4.50
N GLY A 102 -17.17 -22.65 4.61
CA GLY A 102 -16.45 -21.76 5.53
C GLY A 102 -16.21 -20.36 4.94
N ALA A 103 -16.08 -19.32 5.78
CA ALA A 103 -15.72 -17.96 5.35
C ALA A 103 -14.30 -17.85 4.76
N GLY A 104 -13.42 -18.75 5.20
CA GLY A 104 -12.00 -18.65 4.89
C GLY A 104 -11.29 -17.58 5.69
N ARG A 105 -10.13 -17.16 5.19
CA ARG A 105 -9.31 -16.09 5.74
C ARG A 105 -9.81 -14.74 5.25
N PHE A 106 -10.11 -13.86 6.19
CA PHE A 106 -10.60 -12.51 5.94
C PHE A 106 -10.12 -11.56 7.03
N ASP A 107 -10.06 -10.27 6.68
CA ASP A 107 -9.89 -9.18 7.64
C ASP A 107 -11.18 -8.36 7.73
N GLU A 108 -11.50 -7.92 8.95
CA GLU A 108 -12.66 -7.06 9.19
C GLU A 108 -12.27 -5.58 9.29
N HIS A 109 -13.08 -4.73 8.67
CA HIS A 109 -13.00 -3.28 8.76
C HIS A 109 -14.36 -2.71 9.13
N TRP A 110 -14.44 -2.11 10.31
CA TRP A 110 -15.66 -1.55 10.87
C TRP A 110 -15.82 -0.08 10.48
N GLY A 111 -17.06 0.38 10.31
CA GLY A 111 -17.37 1.79 9.99
C GLY A 111 -17.02 2.20 8.56
N VAL A 112 -16.81 1.24 7.65
CA VAL A 112 -16.58 1.53 6.23
C VAL A 112 -17.86 2.10 5.61
N ALA A 113 -17.78 3.26 4.97
CA ALA A 113 -18.96 4.05 4.58
C ALA A 113 -19.88 3.37 3.55
N SER A 114 -19.37 2.46 2.72
CA SER A 114 -20.15 1.80 1.66
C SER A 114 -19.47 0.55 1.10
N GLY A 115 -20.23 -0.24 0.33
CA GLY A 115 -19.69 -1.35 -0.45
C GLY A 115 -18.64 -0.89 -1.48
N ALA A 116 -18.75 0.31 -2.04
CA ALA A 116 -17.73 0.86 -2.95
C ALA A 116 -16.41 1.19 -2.23
N ALA A 117 -16.48 1.66 -0.99
CA ALA A 117 -15.29 1.85 -0.16
C ALA A 117 -14.66 0.49 0.24
N CYS A 118 -15.49 -0.51 0.55
CA CYS A 118 -15.01 -1.87 0.83
C CYS A 118 -14.34 -2.52 -0.38
N ARG A 119 -14.95 -2.37 -1.57
CA ARG A 119 -14.36 -2.73 -2.85
C ARG A 119 -12.98 -2.11 -3.06
N SER A 120 -12.83 -0.82 -2.76
CA SER A 120 -11.57 -0.09 -2.96
C SER A 120 -10.46 -0.64 -2.05
N LYS A 121 -10.78 -0.92 -0.79
CA LYS A 121 -9.84 -1.62 0.13
C LYS A 121 -9.36 -2.96 -0.42
N CYS A 122 -10.27 -3.79 -0.92
CA CYS A 122 -9.89 -5.06 -1.55
C CYS A 122 -9.13 -4.88 -2.89
N ALA A 123 -9.36 -3.78 -3.60
CA ALA A 123 -8.62 -3.49 -4.83
C ALA A 123 -7.15 -3.15 -4.56
N GLU A 124 -6.87 -2.43 -3.47
CA GLU A 124 -5.53 -2.01 -3.02
C GLU A 124 -4.68 -3.19 -2.53
N LEU A 125 -5.31 -4.26 -2.02
CA LEU A 125 -4.63 -5.45 -1.54
C LEU A 125 -4.41 -6.45 -2.69
N PRO A 126 -3.15 -6.77 -3.04
CA PRO A 126 -2.86 -7.72 -4.13
C PRO A 126 -3.44 -9.11 -3.88
N GLU A 127 -3.46 -9.56 -2.62
CA GLU A 127 -3.95 -10.88 -2.22
C GLU A 127 -5.46 -10.94 -2.02
N CYS A 128 -6.17 -9.81 -2.00
CA CYS A 128 -7.61 -9.83 -1.78
C CYS A 128 -8.34 -10.32 -3.04
N VAL A 129 -9.19 -11.33 -2.86
CA VAL A 129 -9.91 -12.03 -3.94
C VAL A 129 -11.42 -11.82 -3.89
N ALA A 130 -11.97 -11.33 -2.78
CA ALA A 130 -13.38 -10.98 -2.64
C ALA A 130 -13.60 -9.96 -1.52
N TYR A 131 -14.72 -9.23 -1.57
CA TYR A 131 -15.15 -8.40 -0.45
C TYR A 131 -16.61 -8.70 -0.09
N GLU A 132 -16.91 -8.54 1.20
CA GLU A 132 -18.23 -8.60 1.78
C GLU A 132 -18.55 -7.25 2.41
N PHE A 133 -19.70 -6.66 2.11
CA PHE A 133 -20.15 -5.45 2.78
C PHE A 133 -21.50 -5.65 3.46
N GLY A 134 -21.53 -5.45 4.77
CA GLY A 134 -22.73 -5.46 5.59
C GLY A 134 -23.14 -4.06 6.04
N ASN A 135 -24.42 -3.72 5.88
CA ASN A 135 -25.04 -2.54 6.48
C ASN A 135 -26.15 -2.97 7.43
N PHE A 136 -25.90 -2.80 8.73
CA PHE A 136 -26.76 -3.28 9.81
C PHE A 136 -27.53 -2.15 10.52
N LYS A 137 -27.74 -1.02 9.85
CA LYS A 137 -28.37 0.22 10.36
C LYS A 137 -27.55 0.96 11.42
N THR A 138 -27.04 0.27 12.44
CA THR A 138 -26.26 0.87 13.54
C THR A 138 -24.76 0.87 13.28
N TYR A 139 -24.29 -0.03 12.41
CA TYR A 139 -22.91 -0.09 11.97
C TYR A 139 -22.81 -0.66 10.57
N THR A 140 -21.65 -0.43 9.95
CA THR A 140 -21.24 -1.09 8.72
C THR A 140 -20.01 -1.94 9.00
N LYS A 141 -19.92 -3.06 8.27
CA LYS A 141 -18.77 -3.95 8.31
C LYS A 141 -18.35 -4.29 6.90
N CYS A 142 -17.05 -4.22 6.65
CA CYS A 142 -16.42 -4.67 5.43
C CYS A 142 -15.52 -5.85 5.78
N GLU A 143 -15.67 -6.97 5.08
CA GLU A 143 -14.70 -8.06 5.13
C GLU A 143 -13.96 -8.11 3.80
N VAL A 144 -12.63 -8.21 3.84
CA VAL A 144 -11.79 -8.48 2.67
C VAL A 144 -11.28 -9.91 2.77
N HIS A 145 -11.52 -10.73 1.76
CA HIS A 145 -11.19 -12.15 1.76
C HIS A 145 -9.94 -12.43 0.93
N TYR A 146 -9.13 -13.36 1.41
CA TYR A 146 -7.90 -13.81 0.76
C TYR A 146 -8.01 -15.23 0.20
N ASP A 147 -8.92 -16.03 0.75
CA ASP A 147 -9.22 -17.35 0.21
C ASP A 147 -10.29 -17.27 -0.88
N GLN A 148 -10.25 -18.21 -1.82
CA GLN A 148 -11.19 -18.27 -2.93
C GLN A 148 -12.64 -18.42 -2.45
N ILE A 149 -13.45 -17.40 -2.71
CA ILE A 149 -14.89 -17.39 -2.46
C ILE A 149 -15.63 -17.92 -3.68
N THR A 150 -16.60 -18.80 -3.46
CA THR A 150 -17.38 -19.46 -4.53
C THR A 150 -18.87 -19.11 -4.50
N TYR A 151 -19.43 -18.70 -3.36
CA TYR A 151 -20.83 -18.30 -3.27
C TYR A 151 -21.12 -17.33 -2.12
N ALA A 152 -22.23 -16.60 -2.22
CA ALA A 152 -22.83 -15.87 -1.12
C ALA A 152 -23.86 -16.76 -0.39
N GLN A 153 -23.75 -16.87 0.93
CA GLN A 153 -24.70 -17.60 1.77
C GLN A 153 -25.78 -16.63 2.27
N PRO A 154 -27.05 -16.74 1.82
CA PRO A 154 -28.10 -15.76 2.06
C PRO A 154 -28.65 -15.75 3.50
N THR A 155 -27.90 -16.27 4.48
CA THR A 155 -28.28 -16.34 5.89
C THR A 155 -28.11 -15.01 6.63
N VAL A 156 -27.43 -14.03 6.04
CA VAL A 156 -27.16 -12.73 6.67
C VAL A 156 -27.78 -11.61 5.84
N PRO A 157 -28.97 -11.11 6.22
CA PRO A 157 -29.61 -9.98 5.55
C PRO A 157 -28.76 -8.70 5.65
N GLY A 158 -28.83 -7.85 4.63
CA GLY A 158 -28.08 -6.59 4.60
C GLY A 158 -26.59 -6.73 4.26
N VAL A 159 -26.17 -7.94 3.85
CA VAL A 159 -24.82 -8.25 3.43
C VAL A 159 -24.78 -8.56 1.93
N GLU A 160 -23.75 -8.05 1.25
CA GLU A 160 -23.49 -8.34 -0.16
C GLU A 160 -22.05 -8.82 -0.37
N CYS A 161 -21.89 -9.91 -1.14
CA CYS A 161 -20.62 -10.53 -1.46
C CYS A 161 -20.26 -10.40 -2.95
N PHE A 162 -19.02 -9.99 -3.22
CA PHE A 162 -18.48 -9.82 -4.57
C PHE A 162 -17.07 -10.40 -4.69
N VAL A 163 -16.80 -11.11 -5.80
CA VAL A 163 -15.50 -11.68 -6.14
C VAL A 163 -14.74 -10.78 -7.11
N LYS A 164 -13.43 -10.67 -6.90
CA LYS A 164 -12.49 -9.98 -7.78
C LYS A 164 -12.20 -10.87 -8.99
N LYS A 165 -12.50 -10.39 -10.19
CA LYS A 165 -12.10 -11.03 -11.45
C LYS A 165 -11.08 -10.15 -12.15
N VAL A 166 -9.93 -10.73 -12.43
CA VAL A 166 -8.91 -10.13 -13.29
C VAL A 166 -9.22 -10.59 -14.72
N VAL A 167 -9.53 -9.65 -15.62
CA VAL A 167 -9.75 -9.90 -17.06
C VAL A 167 -8.83 -9.07 -17.93
#